data_AF-A0A1G7R4V5-F1
#
_entry.id   AF-A0A1G7R4V5-F1
#
_cell.length_a   1.000
_cell.length_b   1.000
_cell.length_c   1.000
_cell.angle_alpha   90.00
_cell.angle_beta   90.00
_cell.angle_gamma   90.00
#
_symmetry.space_group_name_H-M   'P 1'
#
loop_
_entity.id
_entity.type
_entity.pdbx_description
1 polymer ?
#
loop_
_entity_poly.entity_id
_entity_poly.type
_entity_poly.pdbx_seq_one_letter_code
_entity_poly.pdbx_strand_id
1 'polypeptide(L)' 'MKLITGKIVSGQVVVEDMPFDEGATVIVLSGEESEFELTPQQEADMLLSLEEADRGETVSASDLLKSLRSQA' A
#
# COMPACT_ATOMS: atom_id res chain seq x y z
N MET A 1 4.90 -11.78 -9.92
CA MET A 1 5.29 -11.31 -8.58
C MET A 1 4.04 -11.26 -7.72
N LYS A 2 4.11 -11.76 -6.48
CA LYS A 2 3.02 -11.65 -5.49
C LYS A 2 3.48 -10.67 -4.40
N LEU A 3 2.64 -9.67 -4.06
CA LEU A 3 2.87 -8.78 -2.92
C LEU A 3 2.06 -9.31 -1.75
N ILE A 4 2.74 -9.68 -0.67
CA ILE A 4 2.12 -10.27 0.52
C ILE A 4 2.70 -9.57 1.74
N THR A 5 1.83 -9.21 2.68
CA THR A 5 2.22 -8.58 3.94
C THR A 5 2.41 -9.65 5.00
N GLY A 6 3.61 -9.73 5.56
CA GLY A 6 3.94 -10.55 6.72
C GLY A 6 4.25 -9.70 7.94
N LYS A 7 4.25 -10.31 9.13
CA LYS A 7 4.68 -9.66 10.37
C LYS A 7 5.99 -10.26 10.85
N ILE A 8 6.81 -9.45 11.52
CA ILE A 8 8.00 -9.96 12.20
C ILE A 8 7.59 -10.61 13.52
N VAL A 9 7.88 -11.91 13.68
CA VAL A 9 7.74 -12.64 14.95
C VAL A 9 9.08 -13.29 15.26
N SER A 10 9.67 -12.98 16.42
CA SER A 10 10.98 -13.50 16.84
C SER A 10 12.10 -13.26 15.81
N GLY A 11 12.07 -12.12 15.12
CA GLY A 11 13.07 -11.76 14.10
C GLY A 11 12.88 -12.46 12.74
N GLN A 12 11.78 -13.18 12.53
CA GLN A 12 11.46 -13.84 11.26
C GLN A 12 10.21 -13.22 10.63
N VAL A 13 10.22 -13.08 9.31
CA VAL A 13 9.02 -12.70 8.55
C VAL A 13 8.06 -13.88 8.54
N VAL A 14 6.95 -13.77 9.25
CA VAL A 14 5.87 -14.75 9.27
C VAL A 14 4.77 -14.27 8.33
N VAL A 15 4.45 -15.11 7.35
CA VAL A 15 3.36 -14.91 6.40
C VAL A 15 2.34 -16.01 6.65
N GLU A 16 1.09 -15.63 6.95
CA GLU A 16 0.00 -16.59 7.12
C GLU A 16 -0.27 -17.31 5.78
N ASP A 17 -0.60 -18.60 5.85
CA ASP A 17 -0.91 -19.49 4.70
C ASP A 17 0.21 -19.77 3.67
N MET A 18 1.47 -19.38 3.97
CA MET A 18 2.70 -19.72 3.23
C MET A 18 2.50 -19.98 1.71
N PRO A 19 2.16 -18.95 0.91
CA PRO A 19 1.76 -19.11 -0.49
C PRO A 19 2.95 -19.27 -1.46
N PHE A 20 4.13 -19.66 -0.94
CA PHE A 20 5.38 -19.78 -1.68
C PHE A 20 5.84 -21.24 -1.72
N ASP A 21 6.22 -21.69 -2.90
CA ASP A 21 6.79 -23.02 -3.10
C ASP A 21 8.21 -23.10 -2.50
N GLU A 22 8.62 -24.30 -2.10
CA GLU A 22 9.98 -24.54 -1.61
C GLU A 22 11.03 -24.11 -2.67
N GLY A 23 12.07 -23.39 -2.22
CA GLY A 23 13.12 -22.86 -3.11
C GLY A 23 12.80 -21.52 -3.77
N ALA A 24 11.64 -20.91 -3.51
CA ALA A 24 11.32 -19.59 -4.03
C ALA A 24 12.28 -18.50 -3.47
N THR A 25 12.81 -17.67 -4.38
CA THR A 25 13.55 -16.46 -3.99
C THR A 25 12.57 -15.33 -3.68
N VAL A 26 12.64 -14.79 -2.48
CA VAL A 26 11.80 -13.68 -2.02
C VAL A 26 12.62 -12.40 -1.81
N ILE A 27 11.97 -11.26 -2.04
CA ILE A 27 12.53 -9.94 -1.73
C ILE A 27 11.73 -9.40 -0.55
N VAL A 28 12.40 -9.06 0.54
CA VAL A 28 11.79 -8.43 1.70
C VAL A 28 11.95 -6.93 1.57
N LEU A 29 10.82 -6.21 1.54
CA LEU A 29 10.77 -4.75 1.59
C LEU A 29 10.36 -4.36 3.01
N SER A 30 11.27 -3.73 3.74
CA SER A 30 10.94 -3.07 5.01
C SER A 30 10.58 -1.63 4.69
N GLY A 31 9.32 -1.24 4.93
CA GLY A 31 9.00 0.17 5.03
C GLY A 31 9.65 0.72 6.29
N GLU A 32 10.36 1.83 6.20
CA GLU A 32 10.55 2.66 7.39
C GLU A 32 9.19 3.30 7.66
N GLU A 33 8.68 3.16 8.89
CA GLU A 33 7.57 4.03 9.33
C GLU A 33 8.13 5.44 9.42
N SER A 34 8.12 6.16 8.30
CA SER A 34 8.24 7.61 8.33
C SER A 34 6.90 8.13 8.85
N GLU A 35 6.81 8.40 10.14
CA GLU A 35 5.80 9.33 10.63
C GLU A 35 6.02 10.64 9.87
N PHE A 36 5.09 10.98 8.98
CA PHE A 36 5.07 12.26 8.31
C PHE A 36 4.02 13.11 8.99
N GLU A 37 4.41 14.30 9.43
CA GLU A 37 3.45 15.26 9.96
C GLU A 37 2.73 15.94 8.80
N LEU A 38 1.40 15.92 8.85
CA LEU A 38 0.57 16.68 7.94
C LEU A 38 0.55 18.14 8.38
N THR A 39 0.72 19.06 7.43
CA THR A 39 0.31 20.45 7.64
C THR A 39 -1.21 20.52 7.79
N PRO A 40 -1.77 21.56 8.44
CA PRO A 40 -3.23 21.70 8.58
C PRO A 40 -3.99 21.68 7.24
N GLN A 41 -3.37 22.19 6.17
CA GLN A 41 -3.95 22.15 4.83
C GLN A 41 -4.00 20.71 4.28
N GLN A 42 -2.91 19.95 4.40
CA GLN A 42 -2.88 18.57 3.93
C GLN A 42 -3.83 17.67 4.74
N GLU A 43 -4.00 17.94 6.03
CA GLU A 43 -5.01 17.26 6.85
C GLU A 43 -6.43 17.58 6.34
N ALA A 44 -6.74 18.84 6.05
CA ALA A 44 -8.02 19.22 5.47
C ALA A 44 -8.27 18.56 4.11
N ASP A 45 -7.26 18.52 3.24
CA ASP A 45 -7.33 17.86 1.92
C ASP A 45 -7.57 16.34 2.05
N MET A 46 -6.91 15.71 3.03
CA MET A 46 -7.08 14.28 3.33
C MET A 46 -8.50 13.99 3.84
N LEU A 47 -9.01 14.82 4.75
CA LEU A 47 -10.37 14.67 5.28
C LEU A 47 -11.42 14.85 4.18
N LEU A 48 -11.23 15.82 3.28
CA LEU A 48 -12.09 15.99 2.12
C LEU A 48 -12.08 14.74 1.21
N SER A 49 -10.88 14.21 0.93
CA SER A 49 -10.73 13.00 0.10
C SER A 49 -11.41 11.77 0.70
N LEU A 50 -11.42 11.65 2.05
CA LEU A 50 -12.15 10.59 2.74
C LEU A 50 -13.67 10.74 2.56
N GLU A 51 -14.18 11.96 2.65
CA GLU A 51 -15.61 12.23 2.44
C GLU A 51 -16.04 11.97 0.99
N GLU A 52 -15.21 12.33 0.02
CA GLU A 52 -15.39 11.99 -1.41
C GLU A 52 -15.46 10.47 -1.61
N ALA A 53 -14.55 9.72 -0.97
CA ALA A 53 -14.53 8.27 -1.03
C ALA A 53 -15.81 7.65 -0.43
N ASP A 54 -16.29 8.17 0.69
CA ASP A 54 -17.55 7.74 1.32
C ASP A 54 -18.77 8.02 0.42
N ARG A 55 -18.75 9.11 -0.34
CA ARG A 55 -19.76 9.42 -1.37
C ARG A 55 -19.62 8.58 -2.64
N GLY A 56 -18.57 7.77 -2.75
CA GLY A 56 -18.30 6.93 -3.92
C GLY A 56 -17.65 7.67 -5.08
N GLU A 57 -17.14 8.88 -4.86
CA GLU A 57 -16.41 9.70 -5.84
C GLU A 57 -14.97 9.16 -6.02
N THR A 58 -14.87 7.87 -6.36
CA THR A 58 -13.59 7.15 -6.49
C THR A 58 -13.34 6.70 -7.93
N VAL A 59 -12.08 6.41 -8.25
CA VAL A 59 -11.70 5.77 -9.51
C VAL A 59 -11.24 4.33 -9.26
N SER A 60 -11.44 3.46 -10.24
CA SER A 60 -10.93 2.09 -10.14
C SER A 60 -9.40 2.08 -10.14
N ALA A 61 -8.79 1.15 -9.40
CA ALA A 61 -7.34 0.99 -9.40
C ALA A 61 -6.79 0.73 -10.81
N SER A 62 -7.53 0.00 -11.65
CA SER A 62 -7.14 -0.22 -13.05
C SER A 62 -7.12 1.05 -13.88
N ASP A 63 -8.05 1.98 -13.65
CA ASP A 63 -8.12 3.22 -14.42
C ASP A 63 -7.09 4.24 -13.94
N LEU A 64 -6.82 4.28 -12.63
CA LEU A 64 -5.70 5.04 -12.07
C LEU A 64 -4.36 4.56 -12.64
N LEU A 65 -4.10 3.24 -12.66
CA LEU A 65 -2.85 2.70 -13.20
C LEU A 65 -2.67 3.00 -14.70
N LYS A 66 -3.78 3.05 -15.47
CA LYS A 66 -3.73 3.46 -16.88
C LYS A 66 -3.37 4.95 -17.02
N SER A 67 -3.96 5.82 -16.20
CA SER A 67 -3.67 7.27 -16.28
C SER A 67 -2.21 7.58 -15.94
N LEU A 68 -1.65 6.92 -14.93
CA LEU A 68 -0.24 7.08 -14.55
C LEU A 68 0.73 6.59 -15.63
N ARG A 69 0.39 5.50 -16.35
CA ARG A 69 1.21 5.02 -17.49
C ARG A 69 1.25 5.97 -18.67
N SER A 70 0.25 6.85 -18.81
CA SER A 70 0.24 7.88 -19.86
C SER A 70 1.09 9.10 -19.53
N GLN A 71 1.64 9.19 -18.32
CA GLN A 71 2.50 10.27 -17.86
C GLN A 71 4.00 9.90 -17.85
N ALA A 72 4.36 8.69 -18.34
CA ALA A 72 5.73 8.20 -18.46
C ALA A 72 6.29 8.34 -19.88
#